data_AF-A0A7S4N5M4-F1
#
_entry.id   AF-A0A7S4N5M4-F1
#
_cell.length_a   1.000
_cell.length_b   1.000
_cell.length_c   1.000
_cell.angle_alpha   90.00
_cell.angle_beta   90.00
_cell.angle_gamma   90.00
#
_symmetry.space_group_name_H-M   'P 1'
#
loop_
_entity.id
_entity.type
_entity.pdbx_description
1 polymer ?
#
loop_
_entity_poly.entity_id
_entity_poly.type
_entity_poly.pdbx_seq_one_letter_code
_entity_poly.pdbx_strand_id
1 'polypeptide(L)'
;MRLFSLYVLVASSLQSRAHGDSFAFQSCRQTPDQLLHAEKGRRPVPLRIVGCRASLPSWLGCGSEEEAVDSHDVNRSEIGLRAMGNVVAASTVVQLHKLGWSVLTFVGIRRLVSLIRFLFPWYRDTVFYFKVEGDDLATKIPSDGRIVLTIDDGLSRSGCSTSMVDDLLRLLAKYNARATFFPCTEYCSIDHESRKALRDLVRIHGHDVGNHCSEDVSGFYSRMSEDEFSRELEKSNRVLESIINDDGSSGGSTSVVSDGAITGSDDGHDPPCTNPDGGRRAQFSVKFFRAPQGLLTRPMRRSVSSAKMVHVLGDVYADDWALAPHDPAFVARTMLRQVRDGSIVICHMPDCAVGRERCLDALAMLLEGLEQRGLKVVSLADMWEACGGQHAHSPKDMQRKYLSQKHTAPVESLGPPR
;
A
#
# COMPACT_ATOMS: atom_id res chain seq x y z
N MET A 1 17.21 17.02 -5.70
CA MET A 1 16.56 15.68 -5.79
C MET A 1 17.17 14.65 -4.87
N ARG A 2 18.46 14.79 -4.55
CA ARG A 2 18.98 14.34 -3.26
C ARG A 2 18.38 15.15 -2.08
N LEU A 3 17.06 15.35 -1.99
CA LEU A 3 16.45 15.97 -0.80
C LEU A 3 15.15 15.26 -0.43
N PHE A 4 14.24 15.02 -1.38
CA PHE A 4 13.11 14.10 -1.14
C PHE A 4 13.54 12.65 -1.34
N SER A 5 14.28 12.36 -2.42
CA SER A 5 14.92 11.06 -2.61
C SER A 5 16.16 10.89 -1.72
N LEU A 6 16.86 11.94 -1.26
CA LEU A 6 17.90 11.76 -0.23
C LEU A 6 17.32 11.65 1.16
N TYR A 7 16.18 12.27 1.49
CA TYR A 7 15.58 12.00 2.79
C TYR A 7 15.06 10.55 2.83
N VAL A 8 14.35 10.12 1.78
CA VAL A 8 13.94 8.71 1.62
C VAL A 8 15.15 7.76 1.49
N LEU A 9 16.17 8.03 0.65
CA LEU A 9 17.38 7.19 0.52
C LEU A 9 18.33 7.26 1.73
N VAL A 10 18.48 8.40 2.42
CA VAL A 10 19.37 8.52 3.60
C VAL A 10 18.68 7.94 4.83
N ALA A 11 17.38 8.14 5.02
CA ALA A 11 16.62 7.42 6.03
C ALA A 11 16.69 5.90 5.76
N SER A 12 16.42 5.44 4.54
CA SER A 12 16.52 4.01 4.19
C SER A 12 17.95 3.45 4.25
N SER A 13 19.00 4.23 3.93
CA SER A 13 20.40 3.75 3.99
C SER A 13 21.02 3.78 5.38
N LEU A 14 20.60 4.70 6.26
CA LEU A 14 20.98 4.71 7.68
C LEU A 14 20.24 3.61 8.44
N GLN A 15 18.99 3.32 8.09
CA GLN A 15 18.19 2.26 8.73
C GLN A 15 18.56 0.86 8.22
N SER A 16 18.86 0.69 6.93
CA SER A 16 19.40 -0.58 6.41
C SER A 16 20.76 -0.95 7.01
N ARG A 17 21.53 0.02 7.51
CA ARG A 17 22.76 -0.21 8.27
C ARG A 17 22.52 -0.49 9.77
N ALA A 18 21.41 -0.02 10.33
CA ALA A 18 21.02 -0.27 11.73
C ALA A 18 20.28 -1.60 11.94
N HIS A 19 19.64 -2.15 10.89
CA HIS A 19 18.98 -3.47 10.90
C HIS A 19 19.79 -4.56 10.15
N GLY A 20 21.03 -4.26 9.76
CA GLY A 20 21.88 -5.13 8.95
C GLY A 20 22.44 -6.37 9.65
N ASP A 21 22.26 -6.53 10.96
CA ASP A 21 22.78 -7.68 11.73
C ASP A 21 21.67 -8.52 12.38
N SER A 22 20.73 -9.01 11.57
CA SER A 22 20.02 -10.29 11.76
C SER A 22 18.86 -10.34 10.80
N PHE A 23 19.04 -10.94 9.64
CA PHE A 23 18.03 -11.78 8.96
C PHE A 23 18.75 -12.42 7.78
N ALA A 24 19.65 -13.36 8.10
CA ALA A 24 20.11 -14.33 7.12
C ALA A 24 18.92 -15.25 6.80
N PHE A 25 18.31 -15.04 5.64
CA PHE A 25 17.32 -15.95 5.07
C PHE A 25 18.01 -17.29 4.77
N GLN A 26 17.97 -18.22 5.74
CA GLN A 26 18.42 -19.58 5.51
C GLN A 26 17.28 -20.30 4.78
N SER A 27 17.48 -20.53 3.48
CA SER A 27 16.59 -21.32 2.63
C SER A 27 16.39 -22.70 3.26
N CYS A 28 15.25 -22.94 3.90
CA CYS A 28 14.84 -24.25 4.34
C CYS A 28 14.06 -24.92 3.20
N ARG A 29 14.78 -25.60 2.30
CA ARG A 29 14.18 -26.64 1.47
C ARG A 29 13.98 -27.85 2.38
N GLN A 30 12.78 -28.06 2.87
CA GLN A 30 12.40 -29.36 3.43
C GLN A 30 11.67 -30.16 2.35
N THR A 31 12.30 -31.25 1.92
CA THR A 31 11.69 -32.30 1.10
C THR A 31 10.76 -33.16 1.97
N PRO A 32 9.60 -33.60 1.47
CA PRO A 32 8.66 -34.40 2.23
C PRO A 32 9.10 -35.86 2.25
N ASP A 33 9.95 -36.26 3.21
CA ASP A 33 10.25 -37.69 3.44
C ASP A 33 10.82 -38.05 4.84
N GLN A 34 10.55 -37.27 5.89
CA GLN A 34 10.98 -37.62 7.26
C GLN A 34 9.87 -37.47 8.31
N LEU A 35 8.73 -38.11 8.07
CA LEU A 35 7.68 -38.31 9.08
C LEU A 35 7.25 -39.78 9.16
N LEU A 36 8.19 -40.68 9.40
CA LEU A 36 7.91 -42.03 9.90
C LEU A 36 9.01 -42.46 10.87
N HIS A 37 8.57 -42.98 12.03
CA HIS A 37 9.34 -43.53 13.16
C HIS A 37 9.70 -42.59 14.32
N ALA A 38 8.74 -42.42 15.24
CA ALA A 38 8.99 -42.65 16.67
C ALA A 38 7.66 -42.94 17.38
N GLU A 39 7.42 -44.22 17.66
CA GLU A 39 6.26 -44.73 18.39
C GLU A 39 6.34 -44.45 19.89
N LYS A 40 5.14 -44.24 20.46
CA LYS A 40 4.62 -44.76 21.74
C LYS A 40 5.20 -44.21 23.06
N GLY A 41 4.34 -43.45 23.74
CA GLY A 41 4.03 -43.71 25.15
C GLY A 41 4.11 -42.51 26.08
N ARG A 42 2.97 -41.85 26.36
CA ARG A 42 2.58 -41.31 27.68
C ARG A 42 1.13 -40.79 27.63
N ARG A 43 0.38 -41.08 28.70
CA ARG A 43 -1.07 -40.82 28.88
C ARG A 43 -1.35 -39.32 29.17
N PRO A 44 -2.59 -38.84 28.96
CA PRO A 44 -2.93 -37.42 29.13
C PRO A 44 -3.21 -37.05 30.59
N VAL A 45 -2.86 -35.83 30.98
CA VAL A 45 -3.22 -35.18 32.26
C VAL A 45 -4.10 -33.96 31.91
N PRO A 46 -5.21 -33.69 32.62
CA PRO A 46 -6.22 -32.75 32.15
C PRO A 46 -5.84 -31.28 32.41
N LEU A 47 -6.22 -30.42 31.45
CA LEU A 47 -6.23 -28.97 31.58
C LEU A 47 -7.15 -28.53 32.72
N ARG A 48 -6.64 -27.66 33.59
CA ARG A 48 -7.44 -26.92 34.58
C ARG A 48 -7.32 -25.43 34.30
N ILE A 49 -8.45 -24.84 33.92
CA ILE A 49 -8.69 -23.40 33.84
C ILE A 49 -8.77 -22.86 35.26
N VAL A 50 -7.94 -21.87 35.62
CA VAL A 50 -8.22 -20.96 36.74
C VAL A 50 -7.69 -19.57 36.39
N GLY A 51 -8.58 -18.58 36.54
CA GLY A 51 -8.38 -17.20 36.13
C GLY A 51 -7.65 -16.29 37.11
N CYS A 52 -7.55 -15.04 36.67
CA CYS A 52 -6.91 -13.90 37.32
C CYS A 52 -7.30 -13.68 38.80
N ARG A 53 -6.30 -13.35 39.62
CA ARG A 53 -6.37 -12.19 40.54
C ARG A 53 -4.98 -11.79 41.03
N ALA A 54 -4.83 -10.48 41.18
CA ALA A 54 -3.64 -9.74 41.56
C ALA A 54 -3.38 -9.76 43.08
N SER A 55 -2.10 -9.69 43.47
CA SER A 55 -1.62 -8.93 44.64
C SER A 55 -0.09 -8.91 44.76
N LEU A 56 0.40 -7.80 45.29
CA LEU A 56 1.79 -7.33 45.48
C LEU A 56 2.66 -8.22 46.40
N PRO A 57 4.01 -8.18 46.31
CA PRO A 57 4.88 -8.90 47.25
C PRO A 57 5.32 -8.04 48.45
N SER A 58 5.28 -8.65 49.64
CA SER A 58 5.90 -8.19 50.88
C SER A 58 7.04 -9.13 51.30
N TRP A 59 8.25 -8.56 51.34
CA TRP A 59 9.44 -8.80 52.18
C TRP A 59 9.76 -10.16 52.86
N LEU A 60 11.06 -10.51 52.75
CA LEU A 60 11.98 -11.17 53.70
C LEU A 60 11.71 -12.60 54.19
N GLY A 61 12.65 -13.51 53.93
CA GLY A 61 12.76 -14.78 54.65
C GLY A 61 13.78 -15.76 54.06
N CYS A 62 14.96 -15.76 54.66
CA CYS A 62 16.14 -16.61 54.49
C CYS A 62 15.89 -18.12 54.21
N GLY A 63 16.73 -18.72 53.36
CA GLY A 63 16.85 -20.17 53.18
C GLY A 63 18.03 -20.50 52.28
N SER A 64 19.14 -20.90 52.89
CA SER A 64 20.43 -21.25 52.31
C SER A 64 20.44 -22.65 51.71
N GLU A 65 20.76 -22.78 50.42
CA GLU A 65 21.41 -23.96 49.85
C GLU A 65 22.45 -23.50 48.81
N GLU A 66 23.73 -23.78 49.10
CA GLU A 66 24.85 -23.59 48.20
C GLU A 66 24.80 -24.65 47.09
N GLU A 67 24.50 -24.24 45.86
CA GLU A 67 24.95 -24.94 44.66
C GLU A 67 25.99 -24.06 43.94
N ALA A 68 27.18 -24.63 43.75
CA ALA A 68 28.31 -24.00 43.10
C ALA A 68 27.97 -23.68 41.62
N VAL A 69 27.82 -22.40 41.31
CA VAL A 69 27.69 -21.90 39.94
C VAL A 69 29.09 -21.66 39.37
N ASP A 70 29.39 -22.38 38.30
CA ASP A 70 30.57 -22.21 37.46
C ASP A 70 30.65 -20.78 36.91
N SER A 71 31.83 -20.19 37.04
CA SER A 71 32.10 -18.78 36.79
C SER A 71 32.23 -18.49 35.29
N HIS A 72 31.12 -18.13 34.65
CA HIS A 72 31.12 -17.26 33.48
C HIS A 72 30.34 -15.98 33.78
N ASP A 73 30.98 -15.11 34.57
CA ASP A 73 30.52 -13.75 34.83
C ASP A 73 30.75 -12.89 33.57
N VAL A 74 29.85 -13.05 32.59
CA VAL A 74 29.77 -12.12 31.46
C VAL A 74 29.09 -10.86 31.98
N ASN A 75 29.94 -9.88 32.29
CA ASN A 75 29.68 -8.55 32.84
C ASN A 75 28.26 -8.00 32.56
N ARG A 76 27.33 -8.24 33.50
CA ARG A 76 25.93 -7.76 33.47
C ARG A 76 25.82 -6.24 33.34
N SER A 77 26.85 -5.51 33.80
CA SER A 77 26.95 -4.05 33.69
C SER A 77 27.22 -3.58 32.26
N GLU A 78 28.05 -4.30 31.49
CA GLU A 78 28.31 -3.99 30.08
C GLU A 78 27.11 -4.26 29.19
N ILE A 79 26.37 -5.35 29.45
CA ILE A 79 25.13 -5.65 28.74
C ILE A 79 24.10 -4.53 29.01
N GLY A 80 23.99 -4.08 30.27
CA GLY A 80 23.14 -2.95 30.66
C GLY A 80 23.53 -1.62 30.00
N LEU A 81 24.83 -1.28 30.02
CA LEU A 81 25.36 -0.06 29.39
C LEU A 81 25.19 -0.06 27.87
N ARG A 82 25.43 -1.20 27.21
CA ARG A 82 25.21 -1.35 25.75
C ARG A 82 23.73 -1.27 25.40
N ALA A 83 22.85 -1.90 26.19
CA ALA A 83 21.41 -1.80 26.01
C ALA A 83 20.91 -0.34 26.19
N MET A 84 21.36 0.36 27.23
CA MET A 84 21.04 1.78 27.43
C MET A 84 21.60 2.66 26.31
N GLY A 85 22.83 2.41 25.85
CA GLY A 85 23.43 3.11 24.71
C GLY A 85 22.62 2.93 23.42
N ASN A 86 22.16 1.71 23.13
CA ASN A 86 21.34 1.41 21.96
C ASN A 86 19.96 2.09 22.03
N VAL A 87 19.33 2.12 23.21
CA VAL A 87 18.03 2.82 23.41
C VAL A 87 18.17 4.33 23.22
N VAL A 88 19.24 4.94 23.74
CA VAL A 88 19.50 6.38 23.57
C VAL A 88 19.80 6.72 22.11
N ALA A 89 20.58 5.90 21.42
CA ALA A 89 20.86 6.07 19.99
C ALA A 89 19.58 5.97 19.14
N ALA A 90 18.75 4.94 19.37
CA ALA A 90 17.48 4.78 18.66
C ALA A 90 16.51 5.95 18.91
N SER A 91 16.39 6.40 20.17
CA SER A 91 15.60 7.58 20.52
C SER A 91 16.10 8.84 19.79
N THR A 92 17.42 9.05 19.72
CA THR A 92 18.01 10.19 19.02
C THR A 92 17.72 10.18 17.52
N VAL A 93 17.82 9.00 16.88
CA VAL A 93 17.47 8.84 15.46
C VAL A 93 16.00 9.20 15.21
N VAL A 94 15.08 8.72 16.04
CA VAL A 94 13.65 9.06 15.94
C VAL A 94 13.41 10.56 16.10
N GLN A 95 14.08 11.24 17.04
CA GLN A 95 13.92 12.69 17.22
C GLN A 95 14.47 13.48 16.03
N LEU A 96 15.61 13.08 15.45
CA LEU A 96 16.16 13.69 14.24
C LEU A 96 15.23 13.47 13.03
N HIS A 97 14.61 12.28 12.93
CA HIS A 97 13.61 11.96 11.91
C HIS A 97 12.38 12.87 12.05
N LYS A 98 11.83 13.00 13.26
CA LYS A 98 10.72 13.94 13.54
C LYS A 98 11.07 15.40 13.24
N LEU A 99 12.28 15.83 13.57
CA LEU A 99 12.76 17.17 13.25
C LEU A 99 12.82 17.38 11.74
N GLY A 100 13.37 16.42 11.00
CA GLY A 100 13.43 16.47 9.54
C GLY A 100 12.04 16.61 8.90
N TRP A 101 11.06 15.82 9.36
CA TRP A 101 9.67 15.96 8.91
C TRP A 101 9.05 17.31 9.28
N SER A 102 9.35 17.83 10.47
CA SER A 102 8.86 19.15 10.90
C SER A 102 9.40 20.27 10.02
N VAL A 103 10.68 20.23 9.65
CA VAL A 103 11.30 21.21 8.74
C VAL A 103 10.77 21.04 7.31
N LEU A 104 10.68 19.82 6.80
CA LEU A 104 10.23 19.52 5.44
C LEU A 104 8.78 19.98 5.22
N THR A 105 7.90 19.69 6.16
CA THR A 105 6.49 20.07 6.08
C THR A 105 6.27 21.57 6.28
N PHE A 106 7.16 22.25 7.01
CA PHE A 106 7.13 23.71 7.15
C PHE A 106 7.36 24.45 5.83
N VAL A 107 8.27 23.96 4.98
CA VAL A 107 8.49 24.52 3.63
C VAL A 107 7.24 24.37 2.75
N GLY A 108 6.49 23.28 2.95
CA GLY A 108 5.25 22.93 2.28
C GLY A 108 5.46 21.97 1.11
N ILE A 109 4.88 20.76 1.19
CA ILE A 109 5.09 19.68 0.21
C ILE A 109 4.69 20.09 -1.21
N ARG A 110 3.58 20.81 -1.40
CA ARG A 110 3.17 21.25 -2.76
C ARG A 110 4.21 22.16 -3.44
N ARG A 111 4.98 22.97 -2.70
CA ARG A 111 6.09 23.76 -3.26
C ARG A 111 7.25 22.87 -3.70
N LEU A 112 7.56 21.85 -2.89
CA LEU A 112 8.58 20.88 -3.23
C LEU A 112 8.16 20.02 -4.45
N VAL A 113 6.89 19.65 -4.57
CA VAL A 113 6.34 18.99 -5.75
C VAL A 113 6.54 19.84 -7.01
N SER A 114 6.29 21.16 -6.93
CA SER A 114 6.56 22.08 -8.05
C SER A 114 8.04 22.08 -8.45
N LEU A 115 8.95 22.09 -7.47
CA LEU A 115 10.39 21.98 -7.72
C LEU A 115 10.77 20.61 -8.34
N ILE A 116 10.17 19.52 -7.88
CA ILE A 116 10.39 18.17 -8.43
C ILE A 116 9.93 18.12 -9.90
N ARG A 117 8.75 18.64 -10.23
CA ARG A 117 8.25 18.69 -11.61
C ARG A 117 9.11 19.56 -12.54
N PHE A 118 9.74 20.59 -11.98
CA PHE A 118 10.69 21.44 -12.70
C PHE A 118 12.00 20.69 -13.00
N LEU A 119 12.63 20.12 -11.97
CA LEU A 119 13.92 19.43 -12.11
C LEU A 119 13.82 18.07 -12.81
N PHE A 120 12.67 17.39 -12.70
CA PHE A 120 12.42 16.04 -13.22
C PHE A 120 11.14 16.03 -14.06
N PRO A 121 11.24 16.46 -15.34
CA PRO A 121 10.07 16.61 -16.21
C PRO A 121 9.22 15.35 -16.39
N TRP A 122 9.77 14.16 -16.12
CA TRP A 122 9.01 12.92 -16.20
C TRP A 122 7.97 12.74 -15.07
N TYR A 123 8.03 13.53 -14.00
CA TYR A 123 6.98 13.59 -12.96
C TYR A 123 5.83 14.56 -13.28
N ARG A 124 5.86 15.25 -14.43
CA ARG A 124 4.81 16.22 -14.78
C ARG A 124 3.43 15.58 -14.87
N ASP A 125 3.38 14.35 -15.35
CA ASP A 125 2.15 13.57 -15.53
C ASP A 125 1.77 12.78 -14.26
N THR A 126 2.57 12.87 -13.19
CA THR A 126 2.26 12.27 -11.88
C THR A 126 1.21 13.11 -11.17
N VAL A 127 0.18 12.46 -10.66
CA VAL A 127 -0.82 13.07 -9.78
C VAL A 127 -0.27 13.07 -8.35
N PHE A 128 -0.06 14.27 -7.79
CA PHE A 128 0.33 14.44 -6.38
C PHE A 128 -0.82 14.96 -5.52
N TYR A 129 -1.77 15.65 -6.14
CA TYR A 129 -2.98 16.22 -5.54
C TYR A 129 -3.92 16.60 -6.68
N PHE A 130 -5.19 16.77 -6.36
CA PHE A 130 -6.22 17.30 -7.24
C PHE A 130 -6.36 18.82 -7.01
N LYS A 131 -6.54 19.57 -8.10
CA LYS A 131 -6.79 21.01 -8.02
C LYS A 131 -8.27 21.24 -7.76
N VAL A 132 -8.58 22.14 -6.83
CA VAL A 132 -9.96 22.51 -6.48
C VAL A 132 -10.34 23.84 -7.12
N GLU A 133 -11.63 24.14 -7.19
CA GLU A 133 -12.11 25.47 -7.60
C GLU A 133 -11.40 26.58 -6.79
N GLY A 134 -10.83 27.57 -7.50
CA GLY A 134 -9.96 28.61 -6.92
C GLY A 134 -8.48 28.56 -7.36
N ASP A 135 -7.98 27.40 -7.83
CA ASP A 135 -6.54 27.18 -8.14
C ASP A 135 -6.11 27.39 -9.64
N ASP A 136 -6.88 28.13 -10.45
CA ASP A 136 -6.78 28.30 -11.94
C ASP A 136 -7.49 27.27 -12.86
N LEU A 137 -8.02 27.75 -14.00
CA LEU A 137 -9.14 27.25 -14.84
C LEU A 137 -9.04 25.87 -15.56
N ALA A 138 -7.94 25.12 -15.49
CA ALA A 138 -7.72 24.03 -16.46
C ALA A 138 -8.35 22.67 -16.10
N THR A 139 -8.52 22.34 -14.81
CA THR A 139 -9.29 21.15 -14.36
C THR A 139 -9.52 21.27 -12.87
N LYS A 140 -10.77 21.33 -12.43
CA LYS A 140 -11.13 21.63 -11.04
C LYS A 140 -12.21 20.65 -10.58
N ILE A 141 -12.03 20.10 -9.37
CA ILE A 141 -13.15 19.54 -8.61
C ILE A 141 -13.84 20.66 -7.82
N PRO A 142 -15.13 20.52 -7.50
CA PRO A 142 -15.77 21.37 -6.51
C PRO A 142 -14.94 21.41 -5.23
N SER A 143 -14.78 22.59 -4.63
CA SER A 143 -14.14 22.69 -3.32
C SER A 143 -15.15 22.30 -2.23
N ASP A 144 -15.41 20.99 -2.11
CA ASP A 144 -16.36 20.41 -1.16
C ASP A 144 -15.68 19.57 -0.07
N GLY A 145 -14.36 19.77 0.11
CA GLY A 145 -13.59 19.19 1.21
C GLY A 145 -13.20 17.73 0.98
N ARG A 146 -13.07 17.27 -0.27
CA ARG A 146 -12.68 15.88 -0.56
C ARG A 146 -11.17 15.70 -0.49
N ILE A 147 -10.74 14.62 0.12
CA ILE A 147 -9.35 14.16 0.08
C ILE A 147 -9.31 12.68 -0.27
N VAL A 148 -8.17 12.23 -0.77
CA VAL A 148 -7.95 10.81 -1.09
C VAL A 148 -7.05 10.21 -0.03
N LEU A 149 -7.46 9.08 0.56
CA LEU A 149 -6.60 8.24 1.39
C LEU A 149 -6.10 7.06 0.57
N THR A 150 -4.79 6.86 0.57
CA THR A 150 -4.14 5.74 -0.12
C THR A 150 -3.31 4.90 0.85
N ILE A 151 -3.36 3.57 0.69
CA ILE A 151 -2.69 2.60 1.56
C ILE A 151 -1.75 1.71 0.72
N ASP A 152 -0.45 1.78 0.99
CA ASP A 152 0.59 1.07 0.23
C ASP A 152 0.98 -0.28 0.85
N ASP A 153 1.86 -0.99 0.13
CA ASP A 153 2.42 -2.33 0.37
C ASP A 153 1.47 -3.49 0.13
N GLY A 154 0.38 -3.65 0.86
CA GLY A 154 -0.50 -4.79 0.63
C GLY A 154 -1.18 -5.27 1.88
N LEU A 155 -2.24 -6.05 1.71
CA LEU A 155 -3.15 -6.39 2.79
C LEU A 155 -2.50 -7.31 3.83
N SER A 156 -1.44 -8.03 3.47
CA SER A 156 -0.82 -9.08 4.28
C SER A 156 0.61 -9.34 3.81
N ARG A 157 1.65 -8.90 4.53
CA ARG A 157 3.04 -9.17 4.09
C ARG A 157 3.50 -10.59 4.40
N SER A 158 2.90 -11.21 5.42
CA SER A 158 3.33 -12.51 5.97
C SER A 158 2.20 -13.52 6.13
N GLY A 159 1.08 -13.34 5.42
CA GLY A 159 -0.10 -14.20 5.50
C GLY A 159 -1.20 -13.65 6.42
N CYS A 160 -2.42 -14.14 6.23
CA CYS A 160 -3.64 -13.55 6.79
C CYS A 160 -3.65 -13.44 8.33
N SER A 161 -2.92 -14.31 9.04
CA SER A 161 -2.86 -14.32 10.51
C SER A 161 -2.18 -13.10 11.13
N THR A 162 -1.41 -12.35 10.33
CA THR A 162 -0.66 -11.15 10.77
C THR A 162 -1.19 -9.86 10.17
N SER A 163 -2.12 -9.98 9.22
CA SER A 163 -2.81 -8.88 8.59
C SER A 163 -3.76 -8.19 9.57
N MET A 164 -3.78 -6.86 9.54
CA MET A 164 -4.80 -6.06 10.25
C MET A 164 -5.83 -5.48 9.27
N VAL A 165 -6.08 -6.15 8.13
CA VAL A 165 -7.04 -5.68 7.11
C VAL A 165 -8.43 -5.50 7.69
N ASP A 166 -8.91 -6.41 8.52
CA ASP A 166 -10.24 -6.33 9.12
C ASP A 166 -10.37 -5.18 10.14
N ASP A 167 -9.30 -4.90 10.88
CA ASP A 167 -9.27 -3.73 11.78
C ASP A 167 -9.27 -2.43 10.99
N LEU A 168 -8.48 -2.36 9.92
CA LEU A 168 -8.44 -1.20 9.03
C LEU A 168 -9.78 -0.97 8.33
N LEU A 169 -10.41 -2.01 7.79
CA LEU A 169 -11.72 -1.90 7.12
C LEU A 169 -12.81 -1.45 8.10
N ARG A 170 -12.80 -1.94 9.35
CA ARG A 170 -13.70 -1.45 10.41
C ARG A 170 -13.46 0.02 10.73
N LEU A 171 -12.20 0.44 10.79
CA LEU A 171 -11.83 1.83 11.03
C LEU A 171 -12.30 2.73 9.87
N LEU A 172 -12.06 2.34 8.62
CA LEU A 172 -12.52 3.08 7.44
C LEU A 172 -14.05 3.19 7.41
N ALA A 173 -14.76 2.10 7.69
CA ALA A 173 -16.22 2.08 7.76
C ALA A 173 -16.77 3.02 8.85
N LYS A 174 -16.13 3.08 10.03
CA LYS A 174 -16.50 4.00 11.13
C LYS A 174 -16.57 5.46 10.65
N TYR A 175 -15.65 5.86 9.78
CA TYR A 175 -15.57 7.23 9.25
C TYR A 175 -16.20 7.39 7.86
N ASN A 176 -16.95 6.38 7.39
CA ASN A 176 -17.53 6.33 6.04
C ASN A 176 -16.50 6.66 4.94
N ALA A 177 -15.26 6.18 5.13
CA ALA A 177 -14.13 6.48 4.29
C ALA A 177 -13.95 5.41 3.21
N ARG A 178 -13.86 5.83 1.94
CA ARG A 178 -13.43 4.94 0.84
C ARG A 178 -11.98 5.25 0.48
N ALA A 179 -11.09 4.28 0.66
CA ALA A 179 -9.67 4.42 0.36
C ALA A 179 -9.29 3.77 -0.99
N THR A 180 -8.07 4.04 -1.45
CA THR A 180 -7.44 3.28 -2.54
C THR A 180 -6.21 2.53 -2.04
N PHE A 181 -6.16 1.24 -2.28
CA PHE A 181 -5.05 0.38 -1.88
C PHE A 181 -4.09 0.17 -3.04
N PHE A 182 -2.80 0.26 -2.79
CA PHE A 182 -1.72 -0.06 -3.72
C PHE A 182 -0.97 -1.30 -3.22
N PRO A 183 -1.58 -2.51 -3.34
CA PRO A 183 -0.90 -3.74 -2.96
C PRO A 183 0.21 -4.11 -3.93
N CYS A 184 1.29 -4.61 -3.35
CA CYS A 184 2.30 -5.46 -3.95
C CYS A 184 1.69 -6.84 -4.17
N THR A 185 1.83 -7.37 -5.38
CA THR A 185 1.11 -8.60 -5.75
C THR A 185 1.59 -9.84 -4.98
N GLU A 186 2.86 -9.88 -4.55
CA GLU A 186 3.34 -10.99 -3.72
C GLU A 186 2.69 -10.98 -2.33
N TYR A 187 2.27 -9.82 -1.80
CA TYR A 187 1.67 -9.70 -0.46
C TYR A 187 0.17 -10.00 -0.49
N CYS A 188 -0.54 -9.64 -1.56
CA CYS A 188 -1.98 -9.94 -1.68
C CYS A 188 -2.30 -11.28 -2.34
N SER A 189 -1.28 -12.10 -2.66
CA SER A 189 -1.47 -13.37 -3.38
C SER A 189 -0.73 -14.57 -2.75
N ILE A 190 -0.33 -14.44 -1.48
CA ILE A 190 0.35 -15.50 -0.72
C ILE A 190 -0.52 -16.75 -0.59
N ASP A 191 -1.78 -16.56 -0.22
CA ASP A 191 -2.71 -17.65 0.09
C ASP A 191 -4.14 -17.32 -0.39
N HIS A 192 -5.07 -18.26 -0.22
CA HIS A 192 -6.47 -18.10 -0.62
C HIS A 192 -7.14 -16.96 0.15
N GLU A 193 -6.84 -16.79 1.44
CA GLU A 193 -7.44 -15.77 2.29
C GLU A 193 -6.99 -14.36 1.90
N SER A 194 -5.72 -14.17 1.54
CA SER A 194 -5.17 -12.90 1.07
C SER A 194 -5.79 -12.50 -0.27
N ARG A 195 -5.99 -13.47 -1.17
CA ARG A 195 -6.73 -13.26 -2.43
C ARG A 195 -8.19 -12.89 -2.17
N LYS A 196 -8.84 -13.61 -1.26
CA LYS A 196 -10.22 -13.35 -0.86
C LYS A 196 -10.35 -11.95 -0.25
N ALA A 197 -9.45 -11.55 0.64
CA ALA A 197 -9.43 -10.22 1.25
C ALA A 197 -9.30 -9.11 0.19
N LEU A 198 -8.43 -9.28 -0.81
CA LEU A 198 -8.30 -8.32 -1.91
C LEU A 198 -9.59 -8.21 -2.74
N ARG A 199 -10.22 -9.34 -3.04
CA ARG A 199 -11.48 -9.37 -3.79
C ARG A 199 -12.62 -8.71 -2.99
N ASP A 200 -12.74 -9.04 -1.70
CA ASP A 200 -13.79 -8.53 -0.83
C ASP A 200 -13.62 -7.01 -0.59
N LEU A 201 -12.39 -6.53 -0.46
CA LEU A 201 -12.05 -5.12 -0.37
C LEU A 201 -12.67 -4.29 -1.51
N VAL A 202 -12.65 -4.80 -2.73
CA VAL A 202 -13.24 -4.13 -3.90
C VAL A 202 -14.74 -4.40 -4.00
N ARG A 203 -15.13 -5.67 -3.97
CA ARG A 203 -16.50 -6.10 -4.32
C ARG A 203 -17.52 -5.89 -3.21
N ILE A 204 -17.09 -5.95 -1.96
CA ILE A 204 -17.96 -5.87 -0.77
C ILE A 204 -17.79 -4.51 -0.10
N HIS A 205 -16.55 -4.06 0.10
CA HIS A 205 -16.26 -2.83 0.84
C HIS A 205 -16.18 -1.57 -0.03
N GLY A 206 -16.16 -1.71 -1.36
CA GLY A 206 -16.22 -0.58 -2.29
C GLY A 206 -14.96 0.30 -2.30
N HIS A 207 -13.82 -0.26 -1.91
CA HIS A 207 -12.52 0.40 -2.01
C HIS A 207 -11.90 0.18 -3.40
N ASP A 208 -10.98 1.07 -3.78
CA ASP A 208 -10.24 0.94 -5.04
C ASP A 208 -8.92 0.20 -4.86
N VAL A 209 -8.41 -0.35 -5.97
CA VAL A 209 -7.09 -0.97 -6.05
C VAL A 209 -6.27 -0.36 -7.19
N GLY A 210 -5.02 -0.02 -6.90
CA GLY A 210 -3.98 0.33 -7.86
C GLY A 210 -2.81 -0.67 -7.81
N ASN A 211 -1.91 -0.59 -8.79
CA ASN A 211 -0.75 -1.47 -8.88
C ASN A 211 0.48 -0.86 -8.18
N HIS A 212 1.14 -1.66 -7.33
CA HIS A 212 2.40 -1.32 -6.66
C HIS A 212 3.56 -2.28 -6.96
N CYS A 213 3.55 -2.89 -8.15
CA CYS A 213 4.42 -3.98 -8.60
C CYS A 213 4.29 -5.26 -7.74
N SER A 214 5.27 -6.15 -7.80
CA SER A 214 5.27 -7.43 -7.07
C SER A 214 5.64 -7.25 -5.61
N GLU A 215 6.66 -6.45 -5.33
CA GLU A 215 7.20 -6.16 -4.00
C GLU A 215 7.74 -4.73 -3.92
N ASP A 216 7.80 -4.12 -2.74
CA ASP A 216 8.41 -2.80 -2.56
C ASP A 216 9.91 -2.92 -2.21
N VAL A 217 10.73 -3.25 -3.21
CA VAL A 217 12.17 -3.48 -3.06
C VAL A 217 12.99 -2.28 -3.56
N SER A 218 13.80 -1.71 -2.66
CA SER A 218 14.64 -0.56 -2.98
C SER A 218 15.65 -0.85 -4.08
N GLY A 219 15.70 0.01 -5.08
CA GLY A 219 16.67 -0.04 -6.18
C GLY A 219 16.40 -1.09 -7.26
N PHE A 220 15.46 -2.02 -7.05
CA PHE A 220 15.17 -3.11 -7.98
C PHE A 220 14.60 -2.60 -9.32
N TYR A 221 13.43 -1.96 -9.31
CA TYR A 221 12.78 -1.45 -10.53
C TYR A 221 13.54 -0.30 -11.18
N SER A 222 14.31 0.46 -10.41
CA SER A 222 15.05 1.62 -10.91
C SER A 222 16.16 1.27 -11.91
N ARG A 223 16.59 0.00 -11.92
CA ARG A 223 17.66 -0.52 -12.77
C ARG A 223 17.12 -1.26 -14.01
N MET A 224 15.81 -1.48 -14.09
CA MET A 224 15.20 -2.18 -15.21
C MET A 224 15.18 -1.33 -16.48
N SER A 225 15.34 -1.99 -17.62
CA SER A 225 14.96 -1.45 -18.92
C SER A 225 13.45 -1.24 -19.03
N GLU A 226 13.03 -0.53 -20.09
CA GLU A 226 11.60 -0.31 -20.34
C GLU A 226 10.84 -1.60 -20.62
N ASP A 227 11.43 -2.53 -21.36
CA ASP A 227 10.81 -3.81 -21.68
C ASP A 227 10.67 -4.71 -20.44
N GLU A 228 11.70 -4.76 -19.59
CA GLU A 228 11.67 -5.50 -18.33
C GLU A 228 10.59 -4.94 -17.40
N PHE A 229 10.57 -3.62 -17.20
CA PHE A 229 9.58 -3.01 -16.33
C PHE A 229 8.17 -3.09 -16.91
N SER A 230 7.99 -3.02 -18.23
CA SER A 230 6.66 -3.17 -18.86
C SER A 230 6.09 -4.57 -18.61
N ARG A 231 6.91 -5.62 -18.71
CA ARG A 231 6.51 -7.00 -18.39
C ARG A 231 6.13 -7.15 -16.92
N GLU A 232 6.91 -6.53 -16.03
CA GLU A 232 6.63 -6.59 -14.59
C GLU A 232 5.34 -5.84 -14.21
N LEU A 233 5.14 -4.65 -14.78
CA LEU A 233 3.90 -3.87 -14.62
C LEU A 233 2.68 -4.67 -15.09
N GLU A 234 2.76 -5.28 -16.27
CA GLU A 234 1.68 -6.09 -16.84
C GLU A 234 1.43 -7.38 -16.03
N LYS A 235 2.50 -8.05 -15.58
CA LYS A 235 2.40 -9.21 -14.68
C LYS A 235 1.59 -8.85 -13.43
N SER A 236 1.94 -7.75 -12.75
CA SER A 236 1.22 -7.31 -11.56
C SER A 236 -0.23 -6.91 -11.85
N ASN A 237 -0.50 -6.23 -12.97
CA ASN A 237 -1.88 -5.94 -13.39
C ASN A 237 -2.70 -7.23 -13.54
N ARG A 238 -2.18 -8.23 -14.26
CA ARG A 238 -2.87 -9.50 -14.49
C ARG A 238 -3.17 -10.24 -13.19
N VAL A 239 -2.26 -10.23 -12.22
CA VAL A 239 -2.50 -10.84 -10.90
C VAL A 239 -3.66 -10.14 -10.19
N LEU A 240 -3.63 -8.81 -10.09
CA LEU A 240 -4.71 -8.04 -9.43
C LEU A 240 -6.05 -8.24 -10.13
N GLU A 241 -6.09 -8.11 -11.45
CA GLU A 241 -7.29 -8.29 -12.25
C GLU A 241 -7.84 -9.70 -12.15
N SER A 242 -6.99 -10.73 -12.15
CA SER A 242 -7.43 -12.12 -12.01
C SER A 242 -8.10 -12.38 -10.65
N ILE A 243 -7.52 -11.88 -9.56
CA ILE A 243 -8.06 -12.07 -8.21
C ILE A 243 -9.38 -11.32 -8.04
N ILE A 244 -9.43 -10.07 -8.49
CA ILE A 244 -10.60 -9.21 -8.30
C ILE A 244 -11.75 -9.61 -9.25
N ASN A 245 -11.45 -10.15 -10.43
CA ASN A 245 -12.46 -10.60 -11.38
C ASN A 245 -12.93 -12.04 -11.16
N ASP A 246 -12.26 -12.81 -10.29
CA ASP A 246 -12.70 -14.16 -9.96
C ASP A 246 -14.08 -14.14 -9.28
N ASP A 247 -15.06 -14.72 -9.97
CA ASP A 247 -16.45 -14.85 -9.51
C ASP A 247 -16.66 -16.06 -8.59
N GLY A 248 -15.59 -16.77 -8.21
CA GLY A 248 -15.64 -17.92 -7.29
C GLY A 248 -16.34 -19.14 -7.88
N SER A 249 -16.62 -19.13 -9.19
CA SER A 249 -17.35 -20.20 -9.89
C SER A 249 -16.45 -21.37 -10.31
N SER A 250 -15.13 -21.28 -10.15
CA SER A 250 -14.19 -22.37 -10.40
C SER A 250 -13.93 -23.20 -9.15
N GLY A 251 -14.99 -23.78 -8.59
CA GLY A 251 -14.93 -24.91 -7.65
C GLY A 251 -15.01 -26.22 -8.41
N GLY A 252 -14.01 -26.53 -9.23
CA GLY A 252 -13.98 -27.75 -10.05
C GLY A 252 -12.55 -28.22 -10.30
N SER A 253 -12.10 -29.15 -9.45
CA SER A 253 -11.01 -30.12 -9.64
C SER A 253 -9.96 -29.80 -10.73
N THR A 254 -8.79 -29.30 -10.32
CA THR A 254 -7.55 -29.51 -11.09
C THR A 254 -7.10 -30.96 -10.91
N SER A 255 -7.67 -31.89 -11.69
CA SER A 255 -7.07 -33.19 -11.91
C SER A 255 -5.97 -33.05 -12.96
N VAL A 256 -4.78 -33.49 -12.56
CA VAL A 256 -3.59 -33.72 -13.39
C VAL A 256 -3.98 -34.35 -14.74
N VAL A 257 -3.67 -33.67 -15.84
CA VAL A 257 -3.78 -34.25 -17.18
C VAL A 257 -2.53 -35.10 -17.42
N SER A 258 -2.71 -36.42 -17.44
CA SER A 258 -1.82 -37.37 -18.09
C SER A 258 -2.42 -37.75 -19.45
N ASP A 259 -1.58 -37.71 -20.49
CA ASP A 259 -1.92 -38.02 -21.88
C ASP A 259 -2.63 -39.37 -22.09
N GLY A 260 -3.59 -39.41 -23.03
CA GLY A 260 -4.12 -40.66 -23.58
C GLY A 260 -5.49 -40.51 -24.24
N ALA A 261 -5.52 -40.62 -25.57
CA ALA A 261 -6.70 -40.49 -26.44
C ALA A 261 -7.77 -41.58 -26.24
N ILE A 262 -9.06 -41.26 -26.56
CA ILE A 262 -9.96 -41.97 -27.50
C ILE A 262 -11.44 -41.47 -27.38
N THR A 263 -11.95 -40.98 -28.52
CA THR A 263 -13.32 -40.97 -29.11
C THR A 263 -14.62 -40.84 -28.27
N GLY A 264 -15.48 -39.90 -28.68
CA GLY A 264 -16.86 -40.20 -29.11
C GLY A 264 -18.05 -39.85 -28.21
N SER A 265 -18.88 -38.90 -28.72
CA SER A 265 -20.35 -38.72 -28.61
C SER A 265 -21.06 -38.23 -27.32
N ASP A 266 -21.82 -37.15 -27.56
CA ASP A 266 -23.17 -36.73 -27.09
C ASP A 266 -23.47 -36.22 -25.66
N ASP A 267 -23.93 -34.96 -25.69
CA ASP A 267 -25.17 -34.42 -25.11
C ASP A 267 -25.40 -34.46 -23.59
N GLY A 268 -24.93 -33.39 -22.94
CA GLY A 268 -25.40 -32.90 -21.65
C GLY A 268 -25.43 -31.38 -21.65
N HIS A 269 -26.57 -30.80 -22.04
CA HIS A 269 -26.82 -29.37 -22.04
C HIS A 269 -27.02 -28.89 -20.59
N ASP A 270 -25.96 -28.48 -19.90
CA ASP A 270 -26.12 -27.71 -18.67
C ASP A 270 -26.65 -26.31 -19.04
N PRO A 271 -27.76 -25.85 -18.44
CA PRO A 271 -28.31 -24.54 -18.78
C PRO A 271 -27.34 -23.45 -18.32
N PRO A 272 -27.07 -22.41 -19.13
CA PRO A 272 -26.33 -21.27 -18.62
C PRO A 272 -27.17 -20.64 -17.51
N CYS A 273 -26.60 -20.52 -16.32
CA CYS A 273 -27.16 -19.75 -15.23
C CYS A 273 -27.18 -18.28 -15.66
N THR A 274 -28.23 -17.88 -16.38
CA THR A 274 -28.46 -16.50 -16.78
C THR A 274 -29.03 -15.76 -15.59
N ASN A 275 -28.28 -14.79 -15.06
CA ASN A 275 -28.85 -13.75 -14.20
C ASN A 275 -30.00 -13.04 -14.95
N PRO A 276 -31.06 -12.58 -14.26
CA PRO A 276 -32.23 -11.97 -14.92
C PRO A 276 -31.93 -10.66 -15.67
N ASP A 277 -30.76 -10.06 -15.46
CA ASP A 277 -30.28 -8.93 -16.24
C ASP A 277 -29.11 -9.38 -17.13
N GLY A 278 -29.37 -9.56 -18.43
CA GLY A 278 -28.38 -9.99 -19.45
C GLY A 278 -27.21 -9.03 -19.70
N GLY A 279 -26.82 -8.21 -18.73
CA GLY A 279 -25.61 -7.39 -18.78
C GLY A 279 -24.40 -8.17 -18.25
N ARG A 280 -23.38 -8.36 -19.08
CA ARG A 280 -22.05 -8.77 -18.59
C ARG A 280 -21.59 -7.73 -17.57
N ARG A 281 -21.38 -8.16 -16.32
CA ARG A 281 -20.83 -7.31 -15.25
C ARG A 281 -19.49 -6.75 -15.72
N ALA A 282 -19.31 -5.43 -15.62
CA ALA A 282 -18.09 -4.78 -16.09
C ALA A 282 -16.86 -5.36 -15.37
N GLN A 283 -15.89 -5.85 -16.14
CA GLN A 283 -14.66 -6.43 -15.61
C GLN A 283 -13.79 -5.34 -14.99
N PHE A 284 -13.26 -5.58 -13.79
CA PHE A 284 -12.29 -4.70 -13.15
C PHE A 284 -11.01 -4.62 -13.99
N SER A 285 -10.49 -3.41 -14.18
CA SER A 285 -9.19 -3.14 -14.80
C SER A 285 -8.41 -2.15 -13.97
N VAL A 286 -7.09 -2.35 -13.84
CA VAL A 286 -6.26 -1.48 -13.01
C VAL A 286 -5.96 -0.18 -13.77
N LYS A 287 -6.32 0.96 -13.16
CA LYS A 287 -6.13 2.30 -13.75
C LYS A 287 -4.97 3.08 -13.14
N PHE A 288 -4.65 2.82 -11.88
CA PHE A 288 -3.68 3.59 -11.11
C PHE A 288 -2.43 2.77 -10.83
N PHE A 289 -1.28 3.43 -10.86
CA PHE A 289 0.01 2.86 -10.53
C PHE A 289 0.75 3.76 -9.55
N ARG A 290 1.41 3.17 -8.55
CA ARG A 290 2.34 3.88 -7.68
C ARG A 290 3.69 3.21 -7.77
N ALA A 291 4.73 4.00 -8.10
CA ALA A 291 6.09 3.49 -8.13
C ALA A 291 6.55 3.08 -6.73
N PRO A 292 7.09 1.86 -6.55
CA PRO A 292 7.80 1.45 -5.33
C PRO A 292 8.82 2.50 -4.88
N GLN A 293 8.88 2.74 -3.56
CA GLN A 293 9.70 3.80 -2.94
C GLN A 293 9.43 5.24 -3.45
N GLY A 294 8.32 5.46 -4.16
CA GLY A 294 8.00 6.73 -4.83
C GLY A 294 8.98 7.11 -5.96
N LEU A 295 9.81 6.17 -6.44
CA LEU A 295 10.88 6.42 -7.40
C LEU A 295 10.45 6.07 -8.84
N LEU A 296 9.98 7.08 -9.58
CA LEU A 296 9.66 6.94 -11.00
C LEU A 296 10.87 7.22 -11.90
N THR A 297 11.30 6.22 -12.67
CA THR A 297 12.30 6.38 -13.74
C THR A 297 11.64 6.68 -15.10
N ARG A 298 12.44 7.07 -16.11
CA ARG A 298 11.93 7.29 -17.47
C ARG A 298 11.40 6.01 -18.13
N PRO A 299 12.07 4.84 -18.04
CA PRO A 299 11.49 3.56 -18.42
C PRO A 299 10.13 3.33 -17.79
N MET A 300 10.02 3.45 -16.47
CA MET A 300 8.75 3.24 -15.75
C MET A 300 7.65 4.18 -16.23
N ARG A 301 7.94 5.47 -16.36
CA ARG A 301 6.98 6.46 -16.85
C ARG A 301 6.45 6.12 -18.25
N ARG A 302 7.32 5.63 -19.15
CA ARG A 302 6.90 5.22 -20.50
C ARG A 302 6.01 3.97 -20.46
N SER A 303 6.40 2.93 -19.71
CA SER A 303 5.59 1.72 -19.53
C SER A 303 4.20 2.02 -18.97
N VAL A 304 4.13 2.85 -17.91
CA VAL A 304 2.85 3.27 -17.30
C VAL A 304 1.98 4.03 -18.30
N SER A 305 2.58 4.92 -19.09
CA SER A 305 1.86 5.66 -20.14
C SER A 305 1.35 4.74 -21.25
N SER A 306 2.17 3.79 -21.70
CA SER A 306 1.82 2.79 -22.73
C SER A 306 0.70 1.86 -22.25
N ALA A 307 0.70 1.51 -20.97
CA ALA A 307 -0.37 0.74 -20.32
C ALA A 307 -1.65 1.57 -20.06
N LYS A 308 -1.68 2.85 -20.45
CA LYS A 308 -2.80 3.78 -20.21
C LYS A 308 -3.16 3.96 -18.73
N MET A 309 -2.18 3.77 -17.86
CA MET A 309 -2.34 3.93 -16.41
C MET A 309 -1.90 5.33 -15.96
N VAL A 310 -2.38 5.73 -14.79
CA VAL A 310 -2.05 7.01 -14.16
C VAL A 310 -1.07 6.76 -13.02
N HIS A 311 0.08 7.43 -13.05
CA HIS A 311 1.01 7.38 -11.93
C HIS A 311 0.57 8.34 -10.81
N VAL A 312 0.45 7.82 -9.59
CA VAL A 312 -0.08 8.55 -8.43
C VAL A 312 0.91 8.52 -7.26
N LEU A 313 1.21 9.71 -6.74
CA LEU A 313 1.87 9.94 -5.45
C LEU A 313 0.93 10.77 -4.56
N GLY A 314 1.49 11.52 -3.61
CA GLY A 314 0.71 12.33 -2.68
C GLY A 314 1.43 13.59 -2.24
N ASP A 315 0.66 14.52 -1.68
CA ASP A 315 1.14 15.77 -1.10
C ASP A 315 1.06 15.76 0.44
N VAL A 316 0.58 14.66 1.03
CA VAL A 316 0.51 14.44 2.49
C VAL A 316 1.18 13.11 2.83
N TYR A 317 2.28 13.18 3.57
CA TYR A 317 3.05 12.00 3.99
C TYR A 317 3.88 12.30 5.25
N ALA A 318 4.23 11.27 6.04
CA ALA A 318 5.04 11.41 7.26
C ALA A 318 5.70 10.10 7.75
N ASP A 319 6.27 9.27 6.84
CA ASP A 319 6.95 7.99 7.15
C ASP A 319 6.27 7.17 8.26
N ASP A 320 4.95 6.96 8.15
CA ASP A 320 4.15 6.26 9.14
C ASP A 320 4.70 4.85 9.45
N TRP A 321 5.13 4.11 8.42
CA TRP A 321 5.76 2.80 8.56
C TRP A 321 7.00 2.77 9.47
N ALA A 322 7.69 3.92 9.65
CA ALA A 322 8.90 4.03 10.47
C ALA A 322 8.66 4.77 11.79
N LEU A 323 7.79 5.79 11.79
CA LEU A 323 7.57 6.66 12.94
C LEU A 323 6.38 6.25 13.80
N ALA A 324 5.35 5.62 13.22
CA ALA A 324 4.17 5.20 13.97
C ALA A 324 4.47 4.17 15.08
N PRO A 325 5.40 3.21 14.91
CA PRO A 325 5.80 2.31 16.00
C PRO A 325 6.27 3.06 17.26
N HIS A 326 6.82 4.26 17.09
CA HIS A 326 7.33 5.09 18.19
C HIS A 326 6.35 6.18 18.63
N ASP A 327 5.69 6.87 17.70
CA ASP A 327 4.82 8.01 17.97
C ASP A 327 3.80 8.24 16.83
N PRO A 328 2.68 7.49 16.83
CA PRO A 328 1.65 7.64 15.80
C PRO A 328 0.94 8.99 15.88
N ALA A 329 0.91 9.61 17.06
CA ALA A 329 0.32 10.92 17.24
C ALA A 329 1.13 12.02 16.53
N PHE A 330 2.47 11.92 16.51
CA PHE A 330 3.30 12.78 15.69
C PHE A 330 3.02 12.62 14.21
N VAL A 331 2.88 11.38 13.72
CA VAL A 331 2.57 11.09 12.32
C VAL A 331 1.23 11.74 11.94
N ALA A 332 0.17 11.47 12.70
CA ALA A 332 -1.16 12.03 12.47
C ALA A 332 -1.17 13.57 12.50
N ARG A 333 -0.58 14.19 13.53
CA ARG A 333 -0.46 15.67 13.62
C ARG A 333 0.33 16.26 12.45
N THR A 334 1.34 15.55 11.96
CA THR A 334 2.16 16.01 10.84
C THR A 334 1.41 15.92 9.53
N MET A 335 0.65 14.85 9.29
CA MET A 335 -0.23 14.73 8.12
C MET A 335 -1.39 15.74 8.16
N LEU A 336 -2.01 15.94 9.32
CA LEU A 336 -3.08 16.92 9.51
C LEU A 336 -2.63 18.37 9.24
N ARG A 337 -1.36 18.72 9.52
CA ARG A 337 -0.81 20.04 9.17
C ARG A 337 -0.63 20.26 7.66
N GLN A 338 -0.53 19.19 6.89
CA GLN A 338 -0.31 19.24 5.44
C GLN A 338 -1.63 19.21 4.66
N VAL A 339 -2.56 18.37 5.11
CA VAL A 339 -3.79 18.03 4.38
C VAL A 339 -4.70 19.23 4.19
N ARG A 340 -5.25 19.32 2.98
CA ARG A 340 -6.24 20.31 2.55
C ARG A 340 -7.12 19.69 1.45
N ASP A 341 -8.11 20.42 1.01
CA ASP A 341 -8.99 19.98 -0.09
C ASP A 341 -8.18 19.56 -1.35
N GLY A 342 -8.61 18.47 -1.97
CA GLY A 342 -7.95 17.81 -3.10
C GLY A 342 -6.64 17.07 -2.77
N SER A 343 -6.20 17.01 -1.51
CA SER A 343 -4.96 16.30 -1.15
C SER A 343 -5.06 14.78 -1.35
N ILE A 344 -3.90 14.15 -1.59
CA ILE A 344 -3.74 12.70 -1.59
C ILE A 344 -2.79 12.33 -0.45
N VAL A 345 -3.31 11.54 0.50
CA VAL A 345 -2.60 11.04 1.68
C VAL A 345 -2.02 9.67 1.38
N ILE A 346 -0.74 9.46 1.72
CA ILE A 346 -0.08 8.15 1.66
C ILE A 346 0.10 7.62 3.07
N CYS A 347 -0.41 6.42 3.32
CA CYS A 347 -0.15 5.61 4.51
C CYS A 347 0.22 4.19 4.08
N HIS A 348 0.70 3.38 5.01
CA HIS A 348 1.08 1.99 4.79
C HIS A 348 0.12 1.06 5.54
N MET A 349 -0.05 -0.15 5.01
CA MET A 349 -0.87 -1.16 5.67
C MET A 349 -0.35 -1.45 7.10
N PRO A 350 -1.22 -1.39 8.13
CA PRO A 350 -0.90 -1.92 9.45
C PRO A 350 -0.74 -3.45 9.38
N ASP A 351 0.39 -3.96 9.87
CA ASP A 351 0.74 -5.38 9.81
C ASP A 351 1.65 -5.73 11.01
N CYS A 352 1.23 -6.73 11.77
CA CYS A 352 1.93 -7.14 12.99
C CYS A 352 3.25 -7.86 12.70
N ALA A 353 3.39 -8.53 11.54
CA ALA A 353 4.60 -9.29 11.22
C ALA A 353 5.83 -8.40 10.98
N VAL A 354 5.59 -7.14 10.60
CA VAL A 354 6.65 -6.17 10.30
C VAL A 354 6.70 -5.02 11.31
N GLY A 355 6.04 -5.17 12.46
CA GLY A 355 6.04 -4.16 13.54
C GLY A 355 5.35 -2.85 13.17
N ARG A 356 4.30 -2.91 12.33
CA ARG A 356 3.57 -1.74 11.82
C ARG A 356 2.16 -1.63 12.38
N GLU A 357 1.83 -2.35 13.45
CA GLU A 357 0.51 -2.33 14.08
C GLU A 357 0.06 -0.92 14.45
N ARG A 358 1.02 -0.07 14.86
CA ARG A 358 0.75 1.31 15.24
C ARG A 358 0.46 2.25 14.07
N CYS A 359 0.61 1.80 12.81
CA CYS A 359 0.07 2.53 11.67
C CYS A 359 -1.46 2.66 11.78
N LEU A 360 -2.13 1.68 12.40
CA LEU A 360 -3.57 1.76 12.67
C LEU A 360 -3.90 2.90 13.65
N ASP A 361 -3.11 3.08 14.72
CA ASP A 361 -3.26 4.20 15.66
C ASP A 361 -3.15 5.55 14.93
N ALA A 362 -2.15 5.69 14.05
CA ALA A 362 -1.92 6.93 13.30
C ALA A 362 -3.07 7.22 12.34
N LEU A 363 -3.58 6.18 11.65
CA LEU A 363 -4.75 6.28 10.77
C LEU A 363 -6.00 6.67 11.56
N ALA A 364 -6.22 6.11 12.74
CA ALA A 364 -7.38 6.44 13.56
C ALA A 364 -7.38 7.93 13.97
N MET A 365 -6.24 8.44 14.45
CA MET A 365 -6.08 9.85 14.82
C MET A 365 -6.18 10.78 13.60
N LEU A 366 -5.67 10.34 12.44
CA LEU A 366 -5.78 11.09 11.19
C LEU A 366 -7.25 11.22 10.76
N LEU A 367 -7.98 10.11 10.69
CA LEU A 367 -9.39 10.09 10.27
C LEU A 367 -10.28 10.92 11.20
N GLU A 368 -10.06 10.82 12.52
CA GLU A 368 -10.72 11.68 13.49
C GLU A 368 -10.45 13.17 13.22
N GLY A 369 -9.18 13.55 13.01
CA GLY A 369 -8.83 14.94 12.72
C GLY A 369 -9.35 15.44 11.36
N LEU A 370 -9.53 14.56 10.37
CA LEU A 370 -10.15 14.89 9.09
C LEU A 370 -11.65 15.16 9.26
N GLU A 371 -12.35 14.29 9.99
CA GLU A 371 -13.78 14.44 10.31
C GLU A 371 -14.05 15.75 11.09
N GLN A 372 -13.24 16.04 12.11
CA GLN A 372 -13.33 17.30 12.88
C GLN A 372 -13.14 18.55 12.01
N ARG A 373 -12.45 18.42 10.88
CA ARG A 373 -12.23 19.50 9.89
C ARG A 373 -13.26 19.51 8.76
N GLY A 374 -14.24 18.60 8.79
CA GLY A 374 -15.25 18.46 7.74
C GLY A 374 -14.68 17.94 6.41
N LEU A 375 -13.50 17.31 6.41
CA LEU A 375 -12.90 16.72 5.21
C LEU A 375 -13.40 15.29 5.00
N LYS A 376 -13.77 14.96 3.76
CA LYS A 376 -14.34 13.67 3.38
C LYS A 376 -13.32 12.83 2.65
N VAL A 377 -13.14 11.59 3.11
CA VAL A 377 -12.22 10.63 2.47
C VAL A 377 -12.96 9.91 1.34
N VAL A 378 -12.47 10.07 0.11
CA VAL A 378 -12.98 9.41 -1.09
C VAL A 378 -11.86 8.63 -1.77
N SER A 379 -12.24 7.69 -2.65
CA SER A 379 -11.25 6.90 -3.36
C SER A 379 -10.64 7.68 -4.54
N LEU A 380 -9.53 7.19 -5.10
CA LEU A 380 -8.95 7.76 -6.31
C LEU A 380 -9.93 7.73 -7.49
N ALA A 381 -10.68 6.65 -7.69
CA ALA A 381 -11.67 6.57 -8.77
C ALA A 381 -12.77 7.63 -8.59
N ASP A 382 -13.32 7.76 -7.38
CA ASP A 382 -14.33 8.80 -7.09
C ASP A 382 -13.80 10.20 -7.41
N MET A 383 -12.58 10.49 -6.96
CA MET A 383 -11.95 11.79 -7.14
C MET A 383 -11.60 12.03 -8.62
N TRP A 384 -11.16 10.99 -9.32
CA TRP A 384 -10.83 11.01 -10.74
C TRP A 384 -12.07 11.24 -11.61
N GLU A 385 -13.18 10.58 -11.28
CA GLU A 385 -14.48 10.77 -11.94
C GLU A 385 -15.03 12.18 -11.70
N ALA A 386 -14.92 12.69 -10.46
CA ALA A 386 -15.33 14.07 -10.13
C ALA A 386 -14.56 15.13 -10.93
N CYS A 387 -13.34 14.82 -11.38
CA CYS A 387 -12.54 15.66 -12.29
C CYS A 387 -12.94 15.53 -13.77
N GLY A 388 -14.01 14.79 -14.11
CA GLY A 388 -14.39 14.49 -15.49
C GLY A 388 -13.50 13.42 -16.15
N GLY A 389 -12.86 12.55 -15.35
CA GLY A 389 -12.07 11.42 -15.83
C GLY A 389 -10.85 11.79 -16.70
N GLN A 390 -10.40 13.06 -16.63
CA GLN A 390 -9.42 13.74 -17.49
C GLN A 390 -9.07 12.99 -18.79
N HIS A 391 -9.82 13.28 -19.86
CA HIS A 391 -9.52 13.00 -21.27
C HIS A 391 -8.28 12.12 -21.51
N ALA A 392 -8.51 10.83 -21.76
CA ALA A 392 -7.49 9.84 -22.08
C ALA A 392 -6.39 10.41 -23.00
N HIS A 393 -5.16 10.39 -22.51
CA HIS A 393 -3.91 10.70 -23.22
C HIS A 393 -3.66 12.19 -23.54
N SER A 394 -2.65 12.75 -22.87
CA SER A 394 -1.76 13.80 -23.39
C SER A 394 -2.41 15.16 -23.77
N PRO A 395 -2.09 16.25 -23.05
CA PRO A 395 -2.43 17.62 -23.47
C PRO A 395 -1.89 18.02 -24.86
N LYS A 396 -0.94 17.26 -25.43
CA LYS A 396 -0.34 17.58 -26.73
C LYS A 396 -1.14 17.08 -27.93
N ASP A 397 -2.03 16.11 -27.75
CA ASP A 397 -2.77 15.50 -28.85
C ASP A 397 -4.11 16.20 -29.13
N MET A 398 -4.70 16.86 -28.12
CA MET A 398 -5.92 17.67 -28.27
C MET A 398 -5.68 19.01 -28.97
N GLN A 399 -4.56 19.69 -28.70
CA GLN A 399 -4.27 20.97 -29.36
C GLN A 399 -4.04 20.80 -30.87
N ARG A 400 -3.54 19.62 -31.28
CA ARG A 400 -3.35 19.28 -32.70
C ARG A 400 -4.68 18.96 -33.41
N LYS A 401 -5.61 18.28 -32.73
CA LYS A 401 -6.95 17.97 -33.28
C LYS A 401 -7.84 19.20 -33.38
N TYR A 402 -7.82 20.07 -32.36
CA TYR A 402 -8.61 21.32 -32.33
C TYR A 402 -8.14 22.34 -33.38
N LEU A 403 -6.83 22.40 -33.67
CA LEU A 403 -6.27 23.25 -34.74
C LEU A 403 -6.46 22.65 -36.15
N SER A 404 -6.54 21.33 -36.28
CA SER A 404 -6.80 20.69 -37.58
C SER A 404 -8.27 20.78 -38.04
N GLN A 405 -9.22 20.91 -37.11
CA GLN A 405 -10.65 20.99 -37.42
C GLN A 405 -11.13 22.42 -37.72
N LYS A 406 -10.32 23.45 -37.44
CA LYS A 406 -10.64 24.85 -37.74
C LYS A 406 -10.27 25.29 -39.16
N HIS A 407 -9.67 24.42 -39.97
CA HIS A 407 -9.24 24.75 -41.34
C HIS A 407 -10.11 24.15 -42.47
N THR A 408 -11.25 23.53 -42.16
CA THR A 408 -12.09 22.88 -43.20
C THR A 408 -13.57 23.27 -43.19
N ALA A 409 -13.94 24.45 -42.67
CA ALA A 409 -15.28 25.00 -42.89
C ALA A 409 -15.18 26.34 -43.65
N PRO A 410 -15.71 26.44 -44.88
CA PRO A 410 -15.84 27.72 -45.57
C PRO A 410 -16.84 28.60 -44.81
N VAL A 411 -16.48 29.86 -44.62
CA VAL A 411 -17.39 30.91 -44.15
C VAL A 411 -18.36 31.21 -45.30
N GLU A 412 -19.60 30.72 -45.21
CA GLU A 412 -20.70 31.27 -46.01
C GLU A 412 -21.08 32.65 -45.46
N SER A 413 -20.91 33.67 -46.30
CA SER A 413 -21.25 35.05 -46.01
C SER A 413 -22.76 35.24 -45.91
N LEU A 414 -23.23 35.62 -44.73
CA LEU A 414 -24.59 36.15 -44.54
C LEU A 414 -24.72 37.50 -45.25
N GLY A 415 -25.61 37.57 -46.24
CA GLY A 415 -26.05 38.83 -46.85
C GLY A 415 -26.97 39.63 -45.91
N PRO A 416 -27.05 40.97 -46.08
CA PRO A 416 -27.77 41.83 -45.15
C PRO A 416 -29.30 41.75 -45.32
N PRO A 417 -30.06 42.06 -44.25
CA PRO A 417 -31.49 41.77 -44.16
C PRO A 417 -32.34 42.72 -45.00
N ARG A 418 -33.46 42.21 -45.53
CA ARG A 418 -34.60 43.00 -46.05
C ARG A 418 -35.75 42.91 -45.08
#